data_AF-A0A2E6ZJ19-F1
#
_entry.id   AF-A0A2E6ZJ19-F1
#
_cell.length_a   1.000
_cell.length_b   1.000
_cell.length_c   1.000
_cell.angle_alpha   90.00
_cell.angle_beta   90.00
_cell.angle_gamma   90.00
#
_symmetry.space_group_name_H-M   'P 1'
#
loop_
_entity.id
_entity.type
_entity.pdbx_description
1 polymer ?
#
loop_
_entity_poly.entity_id
_entity_poly.type
_entity_poly.pdbx_seq_one_letter_code
_entity_poly.pdbx_strand_id
1 'polypeptide(L)'
;MMKNYVTGYEYTGQNEAILAECGVESVLTFKQAIKLKGLSGKKLKGLKKCATLIGYKTAENEEGKKEKKPFFFSVFDSEAVLARAA
;
A
#
# COMPACT_ATOMS: atom_id res chain seq x y z
N MET A 1 5.95 2.01 -14.61
CA MET A 1 4.69 2.22 -13.86
C MET A 1 4.86 1.67 -12.46
N MET A 2 4.43 2.42 -11.45
CA MET A 2 4.50 1.97 -10.05
C MET A 2 3.32 1.06 -9.71
N LYS A 3 3.60 -0.12 -9.18
CA LYS A 3 2.59 -1.17 -8.95
C LYS A 3 2.55 -1.69 -7.53
N ASN A 4 1.44 -2.31 -7.16
CA ASN A 4 1.36 -3.13 -5.96
C ASN A 4 2.14 -4.44 -6.20
N TYR A 5 3.13 -4.73 -5.36
CA TYR A 5 3.98 -5.91 -5.49
C TYR A 5 3.19 -7.23 -5.42
N VAL A 6 2.15 -7.29 -4.57
CA VAL A 6 1.40 -8.53 -4.33
C VAL A 6 0.28 -8.73 -5.34
N THR A 7 -0.45 -7.68 -5.71
CA THR A 7 -1.61 -7.80 -6.60
C THR A 7 -1.29 -7.50 -8.06
N GLY A 8 -0.12 -6.94 -8.36
CA GLY A 8 0.22 -6.44 -9.69
C GLY A 8 -0.55 -5.18 -10.11
N TYR A 9 -1.43 -4.67 -9.25
CA TYR A 9 -2.27 -3.51 -9.55
C TYR A 9 -1.42 -2.27 -9.80
N GLU A 10 -1.61 -1.62 -10.94
CA GLU A 10 -0.89 -0.41 -11.30
C GLU A 10 -1.61 0.82 -10.74
N TYR A 11 -0.86 1.66 -10.03
CA TYR A 11 -1.42 2.91 -9.51
C TYR A 11 -1.38 3.98 -10.59
N THR A 12 -2.42 4.80 -10.64
CA THR A 12 -2.58 5.88 -11.62
C THR A 12 -2.94 7.19 -10.91
N GLY A 13 -2.80 8.31 -11.63
CA GLY A 13 -3.24 9.63 -11.17
C GLY A 13 -2.47 10.14 -9.96
N GLN A 14 -3.16 10.60 -8.92
CA GLN A 14 -2.49 11.15 -7.73
C GLN A 14 -1.61 10.12 -7.01
N ASN A 15 -2.03 8.85 -6.96
CA ASN A 15 -1.22 7.81 -6.32
C ASN A 15 0.07 7.54 -7.11
N GLU A 16 0.01 7.57 -8.44
CA GLU A 16 1.19 7.44 -9.29
C GLU A 16 2.18 8.59 -9.04
N ALA A 17 1.69 9.84 -9.01
CA ALA A 17 2.53 11.01 -8.75
C ALA A 17 3.26 10.92 -7.39
N ILE A 18 2.56 10.50 -6.34
CA ILE A 18 3.15 10.30 -5.00
C ILE A 18 4.22 9.21 -5.03
N LEU A 19 3.96 8.10 -5.73
CA LEU A 19 4.93 7.00 -5.83
C LEU A 19 6.14 7.37 -6.70
N ALA A 20 5.93 8.18 -7.74
CA ALA A 20 6.99 8.73 -8.57
C ALA A 20 7.90 9.68 -7.79
N GLU A 21 7.35 10.55 -6.95
CA GLU A 21 8.14 11.42 -6.06
C GLU A 21 8.96 10.61 -5.05
N CYS A 22 8.43 9.46 -4.60
CA CYS A 22 9.15 8.56 -3.71
C CYS A 22 10.25 7.74 -4.41
N GLY A 23 10.30 7.72 -5.74
CA GLY A 23 11.32 6.99 -6.51
C GLY A 23 11.26 5.46 -6.34
N VAL A 24 10.07 4.90 -6.09
CA VAL A 24 9.90 3.45 -5.85
C VAL A 24 9.33 2.73 -7.07
N GLU A 25 9.78 1.52 -7.34
CA GLU A 25 9.26 0.70 -8.45
C GLU A 25 7.97 -0.03 -8.09
N SER A 26 7.93 -0.64 -6.89
CA SER A 26 6.73 -1.32 -6.42
C SER A 26 6.56 -1.24 -4.91
N VAL A 27 5.31 -1.26 -4.48
CA VAL A 27 4.94 -1.04 -3.07
C VAL A 27 3.95 -2.08 -2.58
N LEU A 28 3.86 -2.25 -1.27
CA LEU A 28 2.84 -3.08 -0.63
C LEU A 28 2.42 -2.50 0.72
N THR A 29 1.22 -2.87 1.16
CA THR A 29 0.74 -2.51 2.49
C THR A 29 1.39 -3.37 3.58
N PHE A 30 1.42 -2.88 4.82
CA PHE A 30 1.91 -3.67 5.95
C PHE A 30 1.18 -5.01 6.09
N LYS A 31 -0.15 -5.02 5.88
CA LYS A 31 -0.97 -6.23 5.92
C LYS A 31 -0.60 -7.24 4.83
N GLN A 32 -0.15 -6.77 3.67
CA GLN A 32 0.36 -7.64 2.61
C GLN A 32 1.75 -8.16 2.97
N ALA A 33 2.63 -7.31 3.51
CA ALA A 33 3.99 -7.67 3.89
C ALA A 33 4.02 -8.81 4.93
N ILE A 34 3.19 -8.76 5.98
CA ILE A 34 3.13 -9.83 6.99
C ILE A 34 2.56 -11.17 6.48
N LYS A 35 1.92 -11.17 5.31
CA LYS A 35 1.41 -12.39 4.67
C LYS A 35 2.45 -13.06 3.76
N LEU A 36 3.55 -12.37 3.46
CA LEU A 36 4.65 -12.96 2.70
C LEU A 36 5.41 -13.96 3.59
N LYS A 37 5.79 -15.09 3.00
CA LYS A 37 6.52 -16.15 3.69
C LYS A 37 7.86 -15.62 4.21
N GLY A 38 8.17 -15.86 5.49
CA GLY A 38 9.42 -15.43 6.12
C GLY A 38 9.40 -14.03 6.75
N LEU A 39 8.30 -13.28 6.61
CA LEU A 39 8.11 -11.99 7.25
C LEU A 39 7.17 -12.10 8.45
N SER A 40 7.56 -11.45 9.54
CA SER A 40 6.73 -11.28 10.73
C SER A 40 6.69 -9.80 11.12
N GLY A 41 5.67 -9.39 11.87
CA GLY A 41 5.57 -8.00 12.36
C GLY A 41 6.82 -7.54 13.12
N LYS A 42 7.54 -8.47 13.77
CA LYS A 42 8.81 -8.19 14.46
C LYS A 42 9.94 -7.81 13.47
N LYS A 43 10.05 -8.50 12.33
CA LYS A 43 11.07 -8.21 11.30
C LYS A 43 10.81 -6.87 10.58
N LEU A 44 9.53 -6.50 10.45
CA LEU A 44 9.10 -5.24 9.85
C LEU A 44 9.12 -4.06 10.83
N LYS A 45 9.47 -4.28 12.11
CA LYS A 45 9.56 -3.20 13.10
C LYS A 45 10.57 -2.14 12.65
N GLY A 46 10.20 -0.87 12.81
CA GLY A 46 11.03 0.27 12.44
C GLY A 46 11.10 0.55 10.93
N LEU A 47 10.41 -0.21 10.09
CA LEU A 47 10.30 0.11 8.66
C LEU A 47 9.47 1.40 8.51
N LYS A 48 10.03 2.39 7.82
CA LYS A 48 9.32 3.64 7.53
C LYS A 48 8.40 3.44 6.34
N LYS A 49 7.19 4.01 6.44
CA LYS A 49 6.28 4.06 5.28
C LYS A 49 6.91 4.90 4.17
N CYS A 50 6.75 4.43 2.93
CA CYS A 50 7.18 5.14 1.74
C CYS A 50 6.22 6.29 1.44
N ALA A 51 4.93 5.96 1.31
CA ALA A 51 3.89 6.91 0.98
C ALA A 51 2.57 6.59 1.71
N THR A 52 1.64 7.53 1.68
CA THR A 52 0.24 7.30 2.03
C THR A 52 -0.60 7.51 0.77
N LEU A 53 -1.27 6.45 0.33
CA LEU A 53 -2.10 6.47 -0.88
C LEU A 53 -3.57 6.60 -0.50
N ILE A 54 -4.38 7.02 -1.47
CA ILE A 54 -5.84 7.13 -1.34
C ILE A 54 -6.53 6.03 -2.16
N GLY A 55 -7.49 5.36 -1.53
CA GLY A 55 -8.41 4.43 -2.18
C GLY A 55 -9.85 4.85 -1.91
N TYR A 56 -10.80 4.29 -2.64
CA TYR A 56 -12.22 4.55 -2.43
C TYR A 56 -12.93 3.24 -2.15
N LYS A 57 -13.71 3.20 -1.07
CA LYS A 57 -14.58 2.06 -0.75
C LYS A 57 -16.04 2.49 -0.85
N THR A 58 -16.88 1.61 -1.37
CA THR A 58 -18.33 1.81 -1.32
C THR A 58 -18.78 1.54 0.11
N ALA A 59 -19.43 2.51 0.74
CA ALA A 59 -20.00 2.41 2.08
C ALA A 59 -21.46 2.87 2.02
N GLU A 60 -22.32 2.21 2.79
CA GLU A 60 -23.69 2.64 2.95
C GLU A 60 -23.76 3.84 3.91
N ASN A 61 -24.59 4.82 3.60
CA ASN A 61 -24.88 5.95 4.47
C ASN A 61 -26.13 5.70 5.34
N GLU A 62 -26.44 6.62 6.25
CA GLU A 62 -27.58 6.47 7.17
C GLU A 62 -28.95 6.41 6.46
N GLU A 63 -29.02 6.85 5.21
CA GLU A 63 -30.21 6.74 4.33
C GLU A 63 -30.24 5.45 3.49
N GLY A 64 -29.28 4.53 3.65
CA GLY A 64 -29.20 3.30 2.85
C GLY A 64 -28.63 3.48 1.44
N LYS A 65 -28.07 4.64 1.10
CA LYS A 65 -27.44 4.91 -0.21
C LYS A 65 -25.97 4.50 -0.20
N LYS A 66 -25.52 3.91 -1.32
CA LYS A 66 -24.12 3.54 -1.55
C LYS A 66 -23.31 4.76 -1.96
N GLU A 67 -22.42 5.22 -1.09
CA GLU A 67 -21.49 6.33 -1.36
C GLU A 67 -20.04 5.86 -1.40
N LYS A 68 -19.22 6.50 -2.24
CA LYS A 68 -17.77 6.24 -2.29
C LYS A 68 -17.08 7.06 -1.21
N LYS A 69 -16.59 6.41 -0.15
CA LYS A 69 -15.79 7.06 0.89
C LYS A 69 -14.30 6.86 0.62
N PRO A 70 -13.50 7.95 0.58
CA PRO A 70 -12.06 7.82 0.50
C PRO A 70 -11.52 7.17 1.77
N PHE A 71 -10.46 6.39 1.63
CA PHE A 71 -9.68 5.87 2.74
C PHE A 71 -8.19 5.98 2.40
N PHE A 72 -7.41 6.34 3.41
CA PHE A 72 -5.98 6.48 3.28
C PHE A 72 -5.29 5.23 3.82
N PHE A 73 -4.25 4.78 3.13
CA PHE A 73 -3.48 3.62 3.57
C PHE A 73 -1.99 3.84 3.34
N SER A 74 -1.19 3.38 4.29
CA SER A 74 0.27 3.46 4.19
C SER A 74 0.82 2.30 3.37
N VAL A 75 1.74 2.63 2.47
CA VAL A 75 2.47 1.68 1.65
C VAL A 75 3.96 1.75 1.96
N PHE A 76 4.64 0.64 1.73
CA PHE A 76 6.06 0.43 1.99
C PHE A 76 6.71 -0.02 0.70
N ASP A 77 7.96 0.37 0.50
CA ASP A 77 8.77 -0.11 -0.62
C ASP A 77 8.95 -1.64 -0.52
N SER A 78 8.66 -2.32 -1.62
CA SER A 78 8.81 -3.76 -1.75
C SER A 78 10.23 -4.25 -1.51
N GLU A 79 11.25 -3.55 -2.01
CA GLU A 79 12.64 -3.99 -1.87
C GLU A 79 13.07 -3.91 -0.41
N ALA A 80 12.79 -2.78 0.25
CA ALA A 80 13.04 -2.61 1.67
C ALA A 80 12.30 -3.63 2.54
N VAL A 81 11.09 -4.05 2.16
CA VAL A 81 10.34 -5.11 2.84
C VAL A 81 10.97 -6.48 2.63
N LEU A 82 11.29 -6.84 1.38
CA LEU A 82 11.86 -8.14 1.03
C LEU A 82 13.27 -8.32 1.61
N ALA A 83 14.04 -7.24 1.73
CA ALA A 83 15.33 -7.25 2.43
C ALA A 83 15.21 -7.64 3.91
N ARG A 84 14.02 -7.52 4.52
CA ARG A 84 13.75 -8.01 5.89
C ARG A 84 13.35 -9.49 5.93
N ALA A 85 13.08 -10.12 4.79
CA ALA A 85 12.70 -11.54 4.75
C ALA A 85 13.91 -12.46 4.93
N ALA A 86 15.10 -12.00 4.49
CA ALA A 86 16.39 -12.59 4.81
C ALA A 86 16.59 -12.75 6.34
#